data_AF-A0A2M8AEV8-F1
#
_entry.id   AF-A0A2M8AEV8-F1
#
_cell.length_a   1.000
_cell.length_b   1.000
_cell.length_c   1.000
_cell.angle_alpha   90.00
_cell.angle_beta   90.00
_cell.angle_gamma   90.00
#
_symmetry.space_group_name_H-M   'P 1'
#
loop_
_entity.id
_entity.type
_entity.pdbx_description
1 polymer ?
#
loop_
_entity_poly.entity_id
_entity_poly.type
_entity_poly.pdbx_seq_one_letter_code
_entity_poly.pdbx_strand_id
1 'polypeptide(L)'
;MEKISPTKALFIKLGAKGSYEKECIEERNIVKLDYKEIDHNLCLAGRWQAVRKVIMKKYKTKKVTTTFHLNQIKYFYEVGQDVLWITFYHHKLWWCFADKKVIYEKDGTKFRKVLGKWRNKGLGGQELRLGNLSGRLLRTQGFRGVICRVIEKNYLLNKINGEELAETKEVKEAFNLLCDRIVPVIKNLNWKDFERLIDLIFRNAGWQRISELGQTQRTIDLELANPITGERAVAQVKSESNLKEFNRYKKEFGGITGYDKFFYLVHTPTEDLKKYKKENREEKIKIYFASEIAELAVNAGLFNWVLRIVG
;
A
#
# COMPACT_ATOMS: atom_id res chain seq x y z
N MET A 1 -15.79 5.01 12.77
CA MET A 1 -15.48 6.46 12.71
C MET A 1 -16.25 7.05 11.55
N GLU A 2 -16.81 8.24 11.72
CA GLU A 2 -17.52 8.95 10.67
C GLU A 2 -16.57 9.44 9.58
N LYS A 3 -17.08 9.56 8.35
CA LYS A 3 -16.36 10.10 7.21
C LYS A 3 -15.94 11.54 7.49
N ILE A 4 -14.74 11.91 7.04
CA ILE A 4 -14.25 13.28 7.16
C ILE A 4 -14.58 14.07 5.88
N SER A 5 -14.98 15.34 6.06
CA SER A 5 -15.27 16.26 4.95
C SER A 5 -14.69 17.64 5.24
N PRO A 6 -13.35 17.80 5.20
CA PRO A 6 -12.71 19.08 5.48
C PRO A 6 -12.96 20.08 4.35
N THR A 7 -13.03 21.37 4.68
CA THR A 7 -13.18 22.42 3.65
C THR A 7 -11.93 22.55 2.79
N LYS A 8 -10.74 22.36 3.38
CA LYS A 8 -9.43 22.43 2.71
C LYS A 8 -8.51 21.32 3.22
N ALA A 9 -7.52 20.98 2.40
CA ALA A 9 -6.38 20.16 2.79
C ALA A 9 -5.08 20.95 2.59
N LEU A 10 -4.25 20.98 3.63
CA LEU A 10 -2.96 21.66 3.63
C LEU A 10 -1.85 20.65 3.89
N PHE A 11 -0.82 20.68 3.06
CA PHE A 11 0.44 20.04 3.36
C PHE A 11 1.28 20.97 4.24
N ILE A 12 1.95 20.40 5.24
CA ILE A 12 2.96 21.07 6.03
C ILE A 12 4.25 20.23 6.10
N LYS A 13 5.37 20.88 5.81
CA LYS A 13 6.71 20.36 6.07
C LYS A 13 7.10 20.69 7.51
N LEU A 14 7.34 19.66 8.31
CA LEU A 14 7.64 19.81 9.74
C LEU A 14 9.14 20.01 9.95
N GLY A 15 9.58 21.25 9.74
CA GLY A 15 10.99 21.65 9.91
C GLY A 15 11.85 21.44 8.67
N ALA A 16 13.05 22.03 8.70
CA ALA A 16 14.01 21.85 7.62
C ALA A 16 14.49 20.40 7.58
N LYS A 17 14.41 19.77 6.41
CA LYS A 17 14.71 18.33 6.24
C LYS A 17 13.94 17.41 7.20
N GLY A 18 12.75 17.81 7.66
CA GLY A 18 11.93 17.00 8.55
C GLY A 18 12.34 17.05 10.02
N SER A 19 13.14 18.05 10.44
CA SER A 19 13.70 18.13 11.80
C SER A 19 12.68 18.12 12.95
N TYR A 20 11.40 18.41 12.67
CA TYR A 20 10.32 18.41 13.67
C TYR A 20 9.33 17.24 13.49
N GLU A 21 9.52 16.34 12.52
CA GLU A 21 8.57 15.26 12.21
C GLU A 21 8.35 14.35 13.42
N LYS A 22 9.43 13.84 14.01
CA LYS A 22 9.38 12.96 15.20
C LYS A 22 8.68 13.63 16.38
N GLU A 23 9.12 14.84 16.74
CA GLU A 23 8.53 15.63 17.83
C GLU A 23 7.01 15.84 17.61
N CYS A 24 6.63 16.25 16.41
CA CYS A 24 5.26 16.61 16.09
C CYS A 24 4.33 15.40 16.04
N ILE A 25 4.79 14.28 15.48
CA ILE A 25 3.98 13.10 15.17
C ILE A 25 3.98 12.10 16.32
N GLU A 26 5.16 11.76 16.84
CA GLU A 26 5.31 10.67 17.82
C GLU A 26 5.17 11.16 19.26
N GLU A 27 5.71 12.35 19.56
CA GLU A 27 5.90 12.80 20.94
C GLU A 27 4.78 13.73 21.42
N ARG A 28 4.46 14.77 20.64
CA ARG A 28 3.64 15.90 21.13
C ARG A 28 2.27 16.03 20.50
N ASN A 29 2.00 15.38 19.36
CA ASN A 29 0.77 15.56 18.58
C ASN A 29 0.46 17.05 18.31
N ILE A 30 1.39 17.69 17.58
CA ILE A 30 1.28 19.11 17.22
C ILE A 30 1.53 19.31 15.72
N VAL A 31 1.04 20.43 15.20
CA VAL A 31 1.40 20.96 13.89
C VAL A 31 2.31 22.17 14.11
N LYS A 32 3.58 22.09 13.73
CA LYS A 32 4.60 23.10 14.07
C LYS A 32 5.03 23.93 12.87
N LEU A 33 5.16 25.24 13.10
CA LEU A 33 5.60 26.25 12.16
C LEU A 33 6.92 26.87 12.66
N ASP A 34 7.96 26.79 11.83
CA ASP A 34 9.30 27.28 12.16
C ASP A 34 9.32 28.82 12.23
N TYR A 35 9.34 29.51 11.07
CA TYR A 35 9.26 30.99 10.88
C TYR A 35 9.59 31.81 12.15
N LYS A 36 10.76 31.56 12.74
CA LYS A 36 11.08 31.96 14.13
C LYS A 36 11.16 33.47 14.26
N GLU A 37 11.64 34.12 13.22
CA GLU A 37 11.88 35.56 13.15
C GLU A 37 10.60 36.37 12.92
N ILE A 38 9.46 35.71 12.68
CA ILE A 38 8.18 36.37 12.42
C ILE A 38 7.43 36.56 13.73
N ASP A 39 7.04 37.81 14.00
CA ASP A 39 6.33 38.21 15.22
C ASP A 39 4.95 37.53 15.32
N HIS A 40 4.74 36.78 16.40
CA HIS A 40 3.50 36.06 16.68
C HIS A 40 2.31 37.00 16.90
N ASN A 41 2.49 38.12 17.60
CA ASN A 41 1.43 39.07 17.92
C ASN A 41 0.95 39.80 16.66
N LEU A 42 1.86 40.12 15.74
CA LEU A 42 1.47 40.70 14.45
C LEU A 42 0.62 39.72 13.61
N CYS A 43 0.95 38.42 13.65
CA CYS A 43 0.17 37.38 12.99
C CYS A 43 -1.20 37.17 13.65
N LEU A 44 -1.27 37.08 14.99
CA LEU A 44 -2.53 36.96 15.73
C LEU A 44 -3.47 38.14 15.48
N ALA A 45 -2.93 39.36 15.43
CA ALA A 45 -3.71 40.57 15.17
C ALA A 45 -4.06 40.79 13.69
N GLY A 46 -3.71 39.85 12.79
CA GLY A 46 -4.00 39.97 11.35
C GLY A 46 -3.28 41.14 10.67
N ARG A 47 -2.19 41.68 11.25
CA ARG A 47 -1.44 42.84 10.73
C ARG A 47 -0.51 42.43 9.58
N TRP A 48 -1.07 41.85 8.53
CA TRP A 48 -0.32 41.18 7.45
C TRP A 48 0.61 42.07 6.65
N GLN A 49 0.32 43.37 6.54
CA GLN A 49 1.23 44.32 5.90
C GLN A 49 2.51 44.53 6.72
N ALA A 50 2.40 44.54 8.05
CA ALA A 50 3.56 44.60 8.92
C ALA A 50 4.39 43.30 8.84
N VAL A 51 3.72 42.14 8.88
CA VAL A 51 4.36 40.82 8.68
C VAL A 51 5.10 40.77 7.33
N ARG A 52 4.47 41.27 6.25
CA ARG A 52 5.08 41.36 4.91
C ARG A 52 6.39 42.16 4.92
N LYS A 53 6.43 43.31 5.62
CA LYS A 53 7.63 44.13 5.78
C LYS A 53 8.74 43.37 6.53
N VAL A 54 8.37 42.64 7.59
CA VAL A 54 9.32 41.81 8.36
C VAL A 54 9.94 40.71 7.50
N ILE A 55 9.11 39.96 6.76
CA ILE A 55 9.57 38.91 5.83
C ILE A 55 10.58 39.48 4.82
N MET A 56 10.23 40.60 4.17
CA MET A 56 11.08 41.23 3.16
C MET A 56 12.44 41.65 3.73
N LYS A 57 12.45 42.23 4.94
CA LYS A 57 13.68 42.67 5.61
C LYS A 57 14.53 41.49 6.09
N LYS A 58 13.92 40.51 6.77
CA LYS A 58 14.64 39.39 7.42
C LYS A 58 15.20 38.40 6.41
N TYR A 59 14.40 38.02 5.41
CA TYR A 59 14.79 37.02 4.42
C TYR A 59 15.38 37.63 3.14
N LYS A 60 15.48 38.97 3.05
CA LYS A 60 16.00 39.70 1.88
C LYS A 60 15.32 39.27 0.58
N THR A 61 13.99 39.06 0.64
CA THR A 61 13.22 38.47 -0.47
C THR A 61 12.62 39.51 -1.41
N LYS A 62 12.50 39.16 -2.70
CA LYS A 62 11.71 39.93 -3.69
C LYS A 62 10.20 39.84 -3.41
N LYS A 63 9.39 40.66 -4.09
CA LYS A 63 7.92 40.77 -3.90
C LYS A 63 7.19 39.43 -4.00
N VAL A 64 7.53 38.60 -4.99
CA VAL A 64 6.90 37.29 -5.22
C VAL A 64 7.21 36.32 -4.07
N THR A 65 8.49 36.13 -3.74
CA THR A 65 8.93 35.25 -2.64
C THR A 65 8.40 35.71 -1.28
N THR A 66 8.32 37.02 -1.05
CA THR A 66 7.70 37.59 0.16
C THR A 66 6.23 37.18 0.27
N THR A 67 5.49 37.26 -0.84
CA THR A 67 4.07 36.88 -0.88
C THR A 67 3.92 35.36 -0.69
N PHE A 68 4.83 34.57 -1.25
CA PHE A 68 4.88 33.13 -1.07
C PHE A 68 5.06 32.72 0.40
N HIS A 69 6.00 33.34 1.14
CA HIS A 69 6.14 33.10 2.58
C HIS A 69 4.93 33.60 3.38
N LEU A 70 4.45 34.81 3.09
CA LEU A 70 3.31 35.40 3.79
C LEU A 70 2.06 34.50 3.71
N ASN A 71 1.77 33.93 2.55
CA ASN A 71 0.62 33.05 2.37
C ASN A 71 0.71 31.77 3.22
N GLN A 72 1.91 31.25 3.44
CA GLN A 72 2.13 30.06 4.28
C GLN A 72 1.85 30.36 5.75
N ILE A 73 2.33 31.50 6.22
CA ILE A 73 2.08 31.96 7.58
C ILE A 73 0.58 32.22 7.76
N LYS A 74 -0.07 32.88 6.79
CA LYS A 74 -1.52 33.06 6.79
C LYS A 74 -2.29 31.74 6.88
N TYR A 75 -1.92 30.74 6.07
CA TYR A 75 -2.56 29.42 6.18
C TYR A 75 -2.46 28.83 7.58
N PHE A 76 -1.35 29.02 8.28
CA PHE A 76 -1.19 28.50 9.62
C PHE A 76 -2.10 29.18 10.66
N TYR A 77 -2.21 30.51 10.58
CA TYR A 77 -2.94 31.33 11.56
C TYR A 77 -4.43 31.50 11.27
N GLU A 78 -4.85 31.52 10.00
CA GLU A 78 -6.21 31.90 9.61
C GLU A 78 -7.15 30.69 9.44
N VAL A 79 -6.64 29.48 9.22
CA VAL A 79 -7.52 28.33 8.95
C VAL A 79 -8.12 27.73 10.22
N GLY A 80 -9.38 27.33 10.13
CA GLY A 80 -10.16 26.74 11.21
C GLY A 80 -9.74 25.31 11.57
N GLN A 81 -10.57 24.67 12.40
CA GLN A 81 -10.42 23.28 12.83
C GLN A 81 -10.95 22.27 11.79
N ASP A 82 -11.67 22.77 10.78
CA ASP A 82 -12.26 22.03 9.65
C ASP A 82 -11.25 21.81 8.49
N VAL A 83 -9.99 22.18 8.68
CA VAL A 83 -8.92 22.00 7.70
C VAL A 83 -8.07 20.79 8.05
N LEU A 84 -7.92 19.91 7.07
CA LEU A 84 -7.09 18.73 7.14
C LEU A 84 -5.63 19.11 6.93
N TRP A 85 -4.76 18.73 7.86
CA TRP A 85 -3.32 18.85 7.73
C TRP A 85 -2.74 17.51 7.32
N ILE A 86 -1.82 17.52 6.36
CA ILE A 86 -1.03 16.34 5.98
C ILE A 86 0.47 16.63 6.02
N THR A 87 1.24 15.56 6.24
CA THR A 87 2.69 15.54 6.07
C THR A 87 3.14 14.15 5.66
N PHE A 88 4.43 13.96 5.38
CA PHE A 88 5.01 12.66 5.03
C PHE A 88 6.14 12.33 5.99
N TYR A 89 6.11 11.13 6.56
CA TYR A 89 7.10 10.68 7.54
C TYR A 89 7.17 9.15 7.58
N HIS A 90 8.37 8.58 7.65
CA HIS A 90 8.64 7.12 7.59
C HIS A 90 7.88 6.39 6.47
N HIS A 91 8.02 6.89 5.25
CA HIS A 91 7.37 6.34 4.04
C HIS A 91 5.83 6.21 4.12
N LYS A 92 5.19 7.01 4.97
CA LYS A 92 3.72 7.09 5.12
C LYS A 92 3.25 8.53 5.02
N LEU A 93 2.03 8.72 4.51
CA LEU A 93 1.29 9.96 4.66
C LEU A 93 0.67 9.98 6.05
N TRP A 94 0.84 11.10 6.75
CA TRP A 94 0.22 11.37 8.04
C TRP A 94 -0.79 12.49 7.90
N TRP A 95 -1.92 12.37 8.56
CA TRP A 95 -2.99 13.36 8.54
C TRP A 95 -3.56 13.64 9.92
N CYS A 96 -4.06 14.85 10.13
CA CYS A 96 -4.77 15.24 11.34
C CYS A 96 -5.66 16.48 11.13
N PHE A 97 -6.50 16.76 12.12
CA PHE A 97 -7.10 18.07 12.33
C PHE A 97 -6.39 18.77 13.49
N ALA A 98 -6.38 20.10 13.50
CA ALA A 98 -5.68 20.87 14.53
C ALA A 98 -6.52 22.03 15.06
N ASP A 99 -6.39 22.30 16.36
CA ASP A 99 -7.05 23.43 17.03
C ASP A 99 -6.68 24.75 16.33
N LYS A 100 -7.61 25.70 16.23
CA LYS A 100 -7.39 27.05 15.68
C LYS A 100 -6.37 27.85 16.47
N LYS A 101 -6.21 27.57 17.77
CA LYS A 101 -5.29 28.31 18.64
C LYS A 101 -3.84 28.04 18.23
N VAL A 102 -3.13 29.10 17.87
CA VAL A 102 -1.68 29.08 17.67
C VAL A 102 -0.99 29.44 18.97
N ILE A 103 -0.05 28.60 19.40
CA ILE A 103 0.75 28.77 20.63
C ILE A 103 2.18 29.10 20.23
N TYR A 104 2.75 30.13 20.86
CA TYR A 104 4.14 30.56 20.67
C TYR A 104 5.07 29.86 21.67
N GLU A 105 6.23 29.41 21.20
CA GLU A 105 7.28 28.79 22.02
C GLU A 105 8.47 29.73 22.21
N LYS A 106 9.22 29.52 23.32
CA LYS A 106 10.39 30.35 23.68
C LYS A 106 11.49 30.34 22.60
N ASP A 107 11.56 29.28 21.80
CA ASP A 107 12.52 29.13 20.70
C ASP A 107 12.11 29.88 19.42
N GLY A 108 11.00 30.63 19.48
CA GLY A 108 10.46 31.40 18.37
C GLY A 108 9.50 30.63 17.47
N THR A 109 9.40 29.30 17.61
CA THR A 109 8.47 28.50 16.81
C THR A 109 7.03 28.67 17.29
N LYS A 110 6.09 28.21 16.48
CA LYS A 110 4.66 28.25 16.79
C LYS A 110 4.05 26.90 16.50
N PHE A 111 3.09 26.47 17.30
CA PHE A 111 2.39 25.22 17.04
C PHE A 111 0.88 25.34 17.24
N ARG A 112 0.16 24.42 16.62
CA ARG A 112 -1.25 24.13 16.88
C ARG A 112 -1.35 22.73 17.49
N LYS A 113 -2.22 22.55 18.48
CA LYS A 113 -2.48 21.22 19.05
C LYS A 113 -3.28 20.40 18.06
N VAL A 114 -2.88 19.14 17.83
CA VAL A 114 -3.69 18.21 17.06
C VAL A 114 -4.94 17.84 17.84
N LEU A 115 -6.07 17.78 17.16
CA LEU A 115 -7.32 17.26 17.68
C LEU A 115 -7.25 15.73 17.65
N GLY A 116 -6.85 15.14 18.79
CA GLY A 116 -6.58 13.72 18.91
C GLY A 116 -5.11 13.40 18.65
N LYS A 117 -4.83 12.66 17.58
CA LYS A 117 -3.47 12.25 17.21
C LYS A 117 -3.25 12.33 15.70
N TRP A 118 -2.00 12.43 15.29
CA TRP A 118 -1.62 12.16 13.89
C TRP A 118 -1.96 10.72 13.52
N ARG A 119 -2.46 10.51 12.30
CA ARG A 119 -2.86 9.20 11.79
C ARG A 119 -2.20 8.91 10.47
N ASN A 120 -1.75 7.68 10.28
CA ASN A 120 -1.18 7.18 9.02
C ASN A 120 -2.02 6.08 8.38
N LYS A 121 -3.25 5.89 8.87
CA LYS A 121 -4.23 4.94 8.33
C LYS A 121 -5.47 5.68 7.84
N GLY A 122 -6.11 5.12 6.83
CA GLY A 122 -7.48 5.50 6.48
C GLY A 122 -8.48 5.07 7.57
N LEU A 123 -9.72 5.51 7.44
CA LEU A 123 -10.83 5.14 8.32
C LEU A 123 -11.19 3.66 8.20
N GLY A 124 -10.87 3.03 7.05
CA GLY A 124 -10.96 1.58 6.85
C GLY A 124 -9.77 0.78 7.42
N GLY A 125 -8.81 1.42 8.09
CA GLY A 125 -7.67 0.77 8.75
C GLY A 125 -6.46 0.48 7.87
N GLN A 126 -6.56 0.70 6.55
CA GLN A 126 -5.46 0.56 5.61
C GLN A 126 -4.36 1.61 5.84
N GLU A 127 -3.09 1.20 5.80
CA GLU A 127 -1.97 2.14 5.92
C GLU A 127 -1.82 3.01 4.66
N LEU A 128 -1.61 4.32 4.87
CA LEU A 128 -1.39 5.30 3.82
C LEU A 128 0.10 5.32 3.42
N ARG A 129 0.59 4.19 2.93
CA ARG A 129 1.97 4.02 2.44
C ARG A 129 2.17 4.78 1.14
N LEU A 130 3.33 5.41 0.99
CA LEU A 130 3.66 6.20 -0.21
C LEU A 130 3.55 5.36 -1.50
N GLY A 131 3.99 4.11 -1.49
CA GLY A 131 3.90 3.21 -2.64
C GLY A 131 2.47 2.93 -3.13
N ASN A 132 1.46 3.22 -2.30
CA ASN A 132 0.04 3.01 -2.61
C ASN A 132 -0.71 4.34 -2.90
N LEU A 133 0.03 5.45 -2.98
CA LEU A 133 -0.51 6.78 -3.28
C LEU A 133 -0.11 7.22 -4.69
N SER A 134 -0.96 8.02 -5.32
CA SER A 134 -0.73 8.51 -6.68
C SER A 134 0.48 9.44 -6.74
N GLY A 135 1.27 9.36 -7.81
CA GLY A 135 2.38 10.28 -8.06
C GLY A 135 1.95 11.75 -8.07
N ARG A 136 0.70 12.03 -8.48
CA ARG A 136 0.10 13.37 -8.43
C ARG A 136 0.02 13.92 -7.00
N LEU A 137 -0.43 13.12 -6.04
CA LEU A 137 -0.45 13.52 -4.63
C LEU A 137 0.98 13.63 -4.08
N LEU A 138 1.84 12.66 -4.37
CA LEU A 138 3.22 12.60 -3.87
C LEU A 138 4.09 13.76 -4.37
N ARG A 139 3.77 14.38 -5.50
CA ARG A 139 4.41 15.62 -5.98
C ARG A 139 4.39 16.73 -4.90
N THR A 140 3.40 16.72 -4.01
CA THR A 140 3.29 17.66 -2.88
C THR A 140 4.49 17.57 -1.94
N GLN A 141 5.12 16.39 -1.78
CA GLN A 141 6.31 16.20 -0.96
C GLN A 141 7.51 17.01 -1.47
N GLY A 142 7.60 17.21 -2.79
CA GLY A 142 8.63 18.02 -3.43
C GLY A 142 8.43 19.53 -3.26
N PHE A 143 7.39 19.98 -2.57
CA PHE A 143 7.13 21.39 -2.33
C PHE A 143 8.31 22.04 -1.60
N ARG A 144 8.86 23.12 -2.16
CA ARG A 144 10.05 23.80 -1.61
C ARG A 144 9.76 24.69 -0.40
N GLY A 145 8.50 25.08 -0.19
CA GLY A 145 8.09 25.83 1.00
C GLY A 145 7.78 24.94 2.20
N VAL A 146 7.12 25.56 3.18
CA VAL A 146 6.66 24.94 4.44
C VAL A 146 5.20 24.50 4.33
N ILE A 147 4.28 25.35 3.86
CA ILE A 147 2.86 25.02 3.74
C ILE A 147 2.35 25.21 2.31
N CYS A 148 1.54 24.29 1.79
CA CYS A 148 0.80 24.51 0.55
C CYS A 148 -0.58 23.86 0.58
N ARG A 149 -1.46 24.27 -0.33
CA ARG A 149 -2.73 23.56 -0.56
C ARG A 149 -2.44 22.25 -1.26
N VAL A 150 -3.11 21.19 -0.82
CA VAL A 150 -3.12 19.90 -1.52
C VAL A 150 -4.08 20.02 -2.70
N ILE A 151 -3.53 19.96 -3.92
CA ILE A 151 -4.33 20.05 -5.16
C ILE A 151 -5.22 18.81 -5.30
N GLU A 152 -4.65 17.62 -5.05
CA GLU A 152 -5.33 16.32 -5.11
C GLU A 152 -6.19 16.04 -3.86
N LYS A 153 -6.95 17.04 -3.38
CA LYS A 153 -7.76 16.95 -2.16
C LYS A 153 -8.77 15.80 -2.24
N ASN A 154 -9.54 15.72 -3.33
CA ASN A 154 -10.60 14.70 -3.45
C ASN A 154 -10.01 13.29 -3.42
N TYR A 155 -8.91 13.06 -4.15
CA TYR A 155 -8.18 11.80 -4.11
C TYR A 155 -7.68 11.46 -2.70
N LEU A 156 -7.08 12.42 -2.00
CA LEU A 156 -6.63 12.26 -0.61
C LEU A 156 -7.79 11.88 0.31
N LEU A 157 -8.94 12.55 0.17
CA LEU A 157 -10.12 12.27 0.99
C LEU A 157 -10.69 10.89 0.72
N ASN A 158 -10.79 10.48 -0.54
CA ASN A 158 -11.24 9.12 -0.87
C ASN A 158 -10.32 8.07 -0.23
N LYS A 159 -9.00 8.29 -0.30
CA LYS A 159 -8.01 7.40 0.36
C LYS A 159 -8.15 7.38 1.89
N ILE A 160 -8.36 8.52 2.54
CA ILE A 160 -8.54 8.58 4.00
C ILE A 160 -9.89 7.99 4.40
N ASN A 161 -10.98 8.31 3.70
CA ASN A 161 -12.32 7.81 4.00
C ASN A 161 -12.50 6.33 3.64
N GLY A 162 -11.55 5.72 2.93
CA GLY A 162 -11.64 4.35 2.44
C GLY A 162 -12.64 4.20 1.30
N GLU A 163 -12.88 5.27 0.55
CA GLU A 163 -13.77 5.27 -0.60
C GLU A 163 -12.98 4.87 -1.84
N GLU A 164 -13.50 3.88 -2.55
CA GLU A 164 -13.02 3.53 -3.88
C GLU A 164 -13.80 4.31 -4.92
N LEU A 165 -13.10 4.76 -5.96
CA LEU A 165 -13.74 5.35 -7.13
C LEU A 165 -14.62 4.29 -7.79
N ALA A 166 -15.77 4.72 -8.34
CA ALA A 166 -16.71 3.82 -9.00
C ALA A 166 -16.02 3.00 -10.10
N GLU A 167 -15.18 3.65 -10.90
CA GLU A 167 -14.41 3.03 -11.98
C GLU A 167 -13.43 1.98 -11.45
N THR A 168 -12.83 2.20 -10.27
CA THR A 168 -11.94 1.20 -9.65
C THR A 168 -12.73 -0.01 -9.15
N LYS A 169 -13.92 0.22 -8.60
CA LYS A 169 -14.81 -0.85 -8.16
C LYS A 169 -15.28 -1.70 -9.34
N GLU A 170 -15.73 -1.07 -10.41
CA GLU A 170 -16.16 -1.73 -11.65
C GLU A 170 -15.04 -2.59 -12.25
N VAL A 171 -13.81 -2.06 -12.33
CA VAL A 171 -12.66 -2.83 -12.84
C VAL A 171 -12.34 -4.04 -11.96
N LYS A 172 -12.42 -3.91 -10.63
CA LYS A 172 -12.22 -5.04 -9.71
C LYS A 172 -13.30 -6.10 -9.87
N GLU A 173 -14.55 -5.69 -10.03
CA GLU A 173 -15.66 -6.60 -10.29
C GLU A 173 -15.47 -7.34 -11.61
N ALA A 174 -15.04 -6.64 -12.68
CA ALA A 174 -14.72 -7.26 -13.96
C ALA A 174 -13.53 -8.23 -13.86
N PHE A 175 -12.49 -7.89 -13.08
CA PHE A 175 -11.34 -8.77 -12.84
C PHE A 175 -11.75 -10.05 -12.09
N ASN A 176 -12.54 -9.93 -11.04
CA ASN A 176 -13.04 -11.09 -10.29
C ASN A 176 -13.92 -11.97 -11.18
N LEU A 177 -14.81 -11.36 -11.97
CA LEU A 177 -15.62 -12.07 -12.94
C LEU A 177 -14.74 -12.83 -13.95
N LEU A 178 -13.67 -12.22 -14.46
CA LEU A 178 -12.73 -12.88 -15.36
C LEU A 178 -12.08 -14.11 -14.70
N CYS A 179 -11.63 -13.98 -13.45
CA CYS A 179 -11.06 -15.09 -12.69
C CYS A 179 -12.08 -16.22 -12.49
N ASP A 180 -13.34 -15.91 -12.20
CA ASP A 180 -14.38 -16.92 -12.06
C ASP A 180 -14.68 -17.62 -13.39
N ARG A 181 -14.67 -16.88 -14.50
CA ARG A 181 -14.99 -17.41 -15.84
C ARG A 181 -13.88 -18.24 -16.45
N ILE A 182 -12.62 -18.04 -16.05
CA ILE A 182 -11.50 -18.87 -16.54
C ILE A 182 -11.37 -20.21 -15.79
N VAL A 183 -11.96 -20.34 -14.59
CA VAL A 183 -11.90 -21.59 -13.80
C VAL A 183 -12.39 -22.81 -14.60
N PRO A 184 -13.55 -22.79 -15.27
CA PRO A 184 -13.98 -23.92 -16.12
C PRO A 184 -13.03 -24.22 -17.27
N VAL A 185 -12.40 -23.19 -17.86
CA VAL A 185 -11.43 -23.35 -18.95
C VAL A 185 -10.17 -24.05 -18.43
N ILE A 186 -9.64 -23.62 -17.27
CA ILE A 186 -8.50 -24.29 -16.62
C ILE A 186 -8.80 -25.76 -16.33
N LYS A 187 -10.02 -26.08 -15.90
CA LYS A 187 -10.43 -27.48 -15.63
C LYS A 187 -10.50 -28.37 -16.87
N ASN A 188 -10.56 -27.78 -18.08
CA ASN A 188 -10.51 -28.53 -19.34
C ASN A 188 -9.08 -28.81 -19.83
N LEU A 189 -8.06 -28.26 -19.17
CA LEU A 189 -6.68 -28.59 -19.49
C LEU A 189 -6.41 -30.06 -19.16
N ASN A 190 -5.78 -30.78 -20.08
CA ASN A 190 -5.24 -32.09 -19.74
C ASN A 190 -4.08 -31.94 -18.73
N TRP A 191 -3.65 -33.07 -18.16
CA TRP A 191 -2.63 -33.06 -17.10
C TRP A 191 -1.30 -32.41 -17.52
N LYS A 192 -0.86 -32.57 -18.79
CA LYS A 192 0.39 -31.97 -19.29
C LYS A 192 0.28 -30.46 -19.41
N ASP A 193 -0.82 -30.00 -19.99
CA ASP A 193 -1.07 -28.57 -20.16
C ASP A 193 -1.29 -27.88 -18.83
N PHE A 194 -1.92 -28.57 -17.87
CA PHE A 194 -2.05 -28.05 -16.52
C PHE A 194 -0.70 -27.93 -15.80
N GLU A 195 0.17 -28.96 -15.87
CA GLU A 195 1.54 -28.85 -15.34
C GLU A 195 2.29 -27.68 -15.98
N ARG A 196 2.12 -27.50 -17.30
CA ARG A 196 2.74 -26.39 -18.03
C ARG A 196 2.22 -25.02 -17.58
N LEU A 197 0.92 -24.87 -17.35
CA LEU A 197 0.34 -23.65 -16.80
C LEU A 197 1.00 -23.30 -15.45
N ILE A 198 1.14 -24.30 -14.58
CA ILE A 198 1.71 -24.11 -13.24
C ILE A 198 3.20 -23.73 -13.32
N ASP A 199 3.99 -24.38 -14.19
CA ASP A 199 5.37 -24.00 -14.46
C ASP A 199 5.48 -22.54 -14.95
N LEU A 200 4.60 -22.11 -15.87
CA LEU A 200 4.55 -20.73 -16.35
C LEU A 200 4.18 -19.71 -15.25
N ILE A 201 3.25 -20.07 -14.36
CA ILE A 201 2.88 -19.24 -13.20
C ILE A 201 4.09 -19.06 -12.28
N PHE A 202 4.79 -20.15 -11.94
CA PHE A 202 5.98 -20.10 -11.09
C PHE A 202 7.09 -19.25 -11.70
N ARG A 203 7.35 -19.40 -13.01
CA ARG A 203 8.32 -18.58 -13.74
C ARG A 203 7.99 -17.10 -13.71
N ASN A 204 6.74 -16.72 -13.94
CA ASN A 204 6.30 -15.32 -13.83
C ASN A 204 6.43 -14.78 -12.41
N ALA A 205 6.26 -15.63 -11.39
CA ALA A 205 6.49 -15.28 -9.99
C ALA A 205 7.98 -15.26 -9.59
N GLY A 206 8.90 -15.46 -10.54
CA GLY A 206 10.35 -15.41 -10.32
C GLY A 206 10.98 -16.71 -9.84
N TRP A 207 10.25 -17.82 -9.84
CA TRP A 207 10.80 -19.15 -9.56
C TRP A 207 11.37 -19.78 -10.83
N GLN A 208 12.54 -20.38 -10.72
CA GLN A 208 13.18 -21.10 -11.82
C GLN A 208 13.05 -22.59 -11.58
N ARG A 209 12.73 -23.35 -12.64
CA ARG A 209 12.76 -24.80 -12.60
C ARG A 209 14.22 -25.27 -12.55
N ILE A 210 14.52 -26.15 -11.62
CA ILE A 210 15.79 -26.88 -11.56
C ILE A 210 15.52 -28.26 -12.18
N SER A 211 16.27 -28.67 -13.20
CA SER A 211 16.26 -30.05 -13.72
C SER A 211 17.71 -30.50 -13.92
N GLU A 212 18.11 -31.74 -13.62
CA GLU A 212 17.64 -33.00 -14.21
C GLU A 212 17.04 -34.03 -13.23
N LEU A 213 16.23 -34.92 -13.81
CA LEU A 213 15.81 -36.23 -13.30
C LEU A 213 16.98 -37.01 -12.67
N GLY A 214 17.24 -36.78 -11.37
CA GLY A 214 17.86 -37.78 -10.53
C GLY A 214 16.88 -38.95 -10.41
N GLN A 215 17.27 -40.12 -10.92
CA GLN A 215 16.48 -41.34 -11.14
C GLN A 215 15.78 -41.96 -9.90
N THR A 216 15.54 -41.21 -8.81
CA THR A 216 15.20 -41.78 -7.50
C THR A 216 14.08 -41.09 -6.71
N GLN A 217 13.42 -40.02 -7.18
CA GLN A 217 12.24 -39.47 -6.47
C GLN A 217 11.03 -39.31 -7.40
N ARG A 218 10.21 -40.36 -7.53
CA ARG A 218 9.01 -40.48 -8.40
C ARG A 218 7.82 -39.58 -8.01
N THR A 219 8.00 -38.61 -7.12
CA THR A 219 6.90 -37.96 -6.37
C THR A 219 6.93 -36.43 -6.37
N ILE A 220 7.71 -35.81 -7.25
CA ILE A 220 7.75 -34.35 -7.44
C ILE A 220 7.62 -34.04 -8.92
N ASP A 221 6.64 -33.21 -9.31
CA ASP A 221 6.48 -32.80 -10.71
C ASP A 221 7.40 -31.60 -11.04
N LEU A 222 7.53 -30.66 -10.10
CA LEU A 222 8.36 -29.46 -10.26
C LEU A 222 9.29 -29.26 -9.05
N GLU A 223 10.58 -29.12 -9.33
CA GLU A 223 11.57 -28.59 -8.40
C GLU A 223 11.90 -27.13 -8.79
N LEU A 224 11.84 -26.23 -7.81
CA LEU A 224 11.86 -24.80 -8.02
C LEU A 224 12.89 -24.13 -7.10
N ALA A 225 13.56 -23.10 -7.61
CA ALA A 225 14.37 -22.18 -6.80
C ALA A 225 14.05 -20.73 -7.10
N ASN A 226 14.05 -19.91 -6.06
CA ASN A 226 13.96 -18.46 -6.19
C ASN A 226 15.39 -17.88 -6.17
N PRO A 227 15.91 -17.34 -7.28
CA PRO A 227 17.30 -16.91 -7.38
C PRO A 227 17.61 -15.65 -6.56
N ILE A 228 16.59 -14.90 -6.12
CA ILE A 228 16.76 -13.67 -5.33
C ILE A 228 16.90 -14.00 -3.85
N THR A 229 16.10 -14.94 -3.36
CA THR A 229 16.05 -15.29 -1.92
C THR A 229 16.86 -16.54 -1.58
N GLY A 230 17.20 -17.36 -2.57
CA GLY A 230 17.81 -18.68 -2.37
C GLY A 230 16.82 -19.76 -1.92
N GLU A 231 15.54 -19.42 -1.73
CA GLU A 231 14.52 -20.37 -1.30
C GLU A 231 14.34 -21.49 -2.34
N ARG A 232 14.17 -22.72 -1.87
CA ARG A 232 13.86 -23.90 -2.69
C ARG A 232 12.46 -24.40 -2.39
N ALA A 233 11.77 -24.86 -3.43
CA ALA A 233 10.44 -25.41 -3.30
C ALA A 233 10.22 -26.62 -4.19
N VAL A 234 9.27 -27.45 -3.78
CA VAL A 234 8.73 -28.52 -4.62
C VAL A 234 7.24 -28.32 -4.82
N ALA A 235 6.75 -28.67 -6.01
CA ALA A 235 5.33 -28.65 -6.31
C ALA A 235 4.87 -30.01 -6.84
N GLN A 236 3.75 -30.47 -6.31
CA GLN A 236 2.96 -31.53 -6.90
C GLN A 236 1.71 -30.91 -7.54
N VAL A 237 1.49 -31.26 -8.80
CA VAL A 237 0.40 -30.79 -9.65
C VAL A 237 -0.52 -31.95 -9.97
N LYS A 238 -1.83 -31.76 -9.80
CA LYS A 238 -2.84 -32.78 -10.12
C LYS A 238 -4.04 -32.16 -10.81
N SER A 239 -4.50 -32.78 -11.89
CA SER A 239 -5.78 -32.39 -12.49
C SER A 239 -6.93 -32.64 -11.52
N GLU A 240 -6.96 -33.82 -10.89
CA GLU A 240 -7.95 -34.19 -9.89
C GLU A 240 -7.26 -34.80 -8.67
N SER A 241 -7.78 -34.52 -7.47
CA SER A 241 -7.27 -35.14 -6.25
C SER A 241 -8.28 -35.15 -5.09
N ASN A 242 -7.99 -35.99 -4.09
CA ASN A 242 -8.77 -36.16 -2.87
C ASN A 242 -7.93 -36.12 -1.60
N LEU A 243 -8.59 -36.13 -0.44
CA LEU A 243 -7.91 -36.00 0.84
C LEU A 243 -6.96 -37.16 1.11
N LYS A 244 -7.32 -38.38 0.69
CA LYS A 244 -6.46 -39.56 0.84
C LYS A 244 -5.16 -39.41 0.07
N GLU A 245 -5.23 -38.92 -1.16
CA GLU A 245 -4.05 -38.68 -1.99
C GLU A 245 -3.21 -37.52 -1.45
N PHE A 246 -3.84 -36.40 -1.08
CA PHE A 246 -3.13 -35.29 -0.43
C PHE A 246 -2.37 -35.76 0.82
N ASN A 247 -3.00 -36.57 1.68
CA ASN A 247 -2.36 -37.10 2.89
C ASN A 247 -1.16 -38.02 2.58
N ARG A 248 -1.16 -38.72 1.44
CA ARG A 248 0.00 -39.48 0.98
C ARG A 248 1.16 -38.54 0.66
N TYR A 249 0.92 -37.51 -0.16
CA TYR A 249 1.94 -36.51 -0.49
C TYR A 249 2.40 -35.69 0.71
N LYS A 250 1.51 -35.39 1.65
CA LYS A 250 1.86 -34.74 2.92
C LYS A 250 2.88 -35.55 3.73
N LYS A 251 2.72 -36.87 3.80
CA LYS A 251 3.70 -37.76 4.45
C LYS A 251 5.01 -37.80 3.69
N GLU A 252 4.97 -37.88 2.37
CA GLU A 252 6.17 -37.88 1.52
C GLU A 252 6.95 -36.58 1.67
N PHE A 253 6.30 -35.41 1.57
CA PHE A 253 6.90 -34.10 1.82
C PHE A 253 7.49 -33.96 3.23
N GLY A 254 6.93 -34.66 4.22
CA GLY A 254 7.49 -34.72 5.57
C GLY A 254 8.88 -35.36 5.64
N GLY A 255 9.18 -36.30 4.73
CA GLY A 255 10.46 -37.00 4.65
C GLY A 255 11.52 -36.29 3.79
N ILE A 256 11.16 -35.24 3.05
CA ILE A 256 12.09 -34.52 2.17
C ILE A 256 12.72 -33.36 2.95
N THR A 257 14.04 -33.26 2.87
CA THR A 257 14.83 -32.18 3.47
C THR A 257 15.44 -31.28 2.39
N GLY A 258 15.83 -30.06 2.75
CA GLY A 258 16.48 -29.11 1.83
C GLY A 258 15.53 -28.25 0.99
N TYR A 259 14.23 -28.21 1.32
CA TYR A 259 13.24 -27.32 0.72
C TYR A 259 12.50 -26.50 1.77
N ASP A 260 12.26 -25.23 1.44
CA ASP A 260 11.60 -24.24 2.30
C ASP A 260 10.09 -24.25 2.12
N LYS A 261 9.61 -24.59 0.92
CA LYS A 261 8.18 -24.51 0.57
C LYS A 261 7.72 -25.75 -0.20
N PHE A 262 6.51 -26.18 0.11
CA PHE A 262 5.84 -27.28 -0.56
C PHE A 262 4.52 -26.79 -1.12
N PHE A 263 4.25 -27.10 -2.38
CA PHE A 263 3.03 -26.69 -3.07
C PHE A 263 2.24 -27.90 -3.54
N TYR A 264 0.93 -27.86 -3.33
CA TYR A 264 -0.01 -28.87 -3.80
C TYR A 264 -1.10 -28.20 -4.63
N LEU A 265 -1.04 -28.32 -5.96
CA LEU A 265 -1.90 -27.57 -6.87
C LEU A 265 -2.88 -28.50 -7.57
N VAL A 266 -4.19 -28.24 -7.40
CA VAL A 266 -5.26 -29.11 -7.89
C VAL A 266 -6.37 -28.31 -8.55
N HIS A 267 -6.68 -28.53 -9.83
CA HIS A 267 -7.82 -27.80 -10.43
C HIS A 267 -9.18 -28.42 -10.10
N THR A 268 -9.28 -29.75 -9.93
CA THR A 268 -10.52 -30.45 -9.59
C THR A 268 -10.37 -31.21 -8.26
N PRO A 269 -10.45 -30.54 -7.09
CA PRO A 269 -10.46 -31.22 -5.80
C PRO A 269 -11.85 -31.78 -5.48
N THR A 270 -11.87 -32.91 -4.78
CA THR A 270 -13.07 -33.47 -4.15
C THR A 270 -13.47 -32.68 -2.89
N GLU A 271 -14.72 -32.84 -2.43
CA GLU A 271 -15.29 -32.06 -1.33
C GLU A 271 -14.58 -32.27 0.02
N ASP A 272 -14.07 -33.47 0.28
CA ASP A 272 -13.30 -33.79 1.48
C ASP A 272 -11.97 -32.99 1.53
N LEU A 273 -11.27 -32.86 0.41
CA LEU A 273 -10.05 -32.06 0.30
C LEU A 273 -10.34 -30.56 0.42
N LYS A 274 -11.46 -30.08 -0.16
CA LYS A 274 -11.91 -28.70 0.03
C LYS A 274 -12.21 -28.39 1.49
N LYS A 275 -12.95 -29.28 2.16
CA LYS A 275 -13.28 -29.17 3.58
C LYS A 275 -12.02 -29.15 4.43
N TYR A 276 -11.08 -30.07 4.16
CA TYR A 276 -9.80 -30.11 4.85
C TYR A 276 -9.05 -28.77 4.79
N LYS A 277 -8.90 -28.19 3.59
CA LYS A 277 -8.21 -26.91 3.41
C LYS A 277 -8.88 -25.76 4.19
N LYS A 278 -10.21 -25.78 4.30
CA LYS A 278 -10.97 -24.75 5.02
C LYS A 278 -10.81 -24.86 6.53
N GLU A 279 -10.77 -26.08 7.05
CA GLU A 279 -10.74 -26.37 8.50
C GLU A 279 -9.32 -26.42 9.08
N ASN A 280 -8.31 -26.65 8.25
CA ASN A 280 -6.92 -26.81 8.68
C ASN A 280 -6.04 -25.71 8.07
N ARG A 281 -5.21 -25.08 8.91
CA ARG A 281 -4.12 -24.21 8.44
C ARG A 281 -2.83 -25.02 8.34
N GLU A 282 -2.50 -25.45 7.13
CA GLU A 282 -1.19 -26.03 6.85
C GLU A 282 -0.15 -24.91 6.69
N GLU A 283 0.83 -24.84 7.59
CA GLU A 283 1.90 -23.84 7.51
C GLU A 283 2.99 -24.22 6.50
N LYS A 284 3.29 -25.52 6.39
CA LYS A 284 4.40 -26.04 5.58
C LYS A 284 4.03 -26.33 4.12
N ILE A 285 2.78 -26.76 3.87
CA ILE A 285 2.29 -27.12 2.53
C ILE A 285 1.19 -26.16 2.10
N LYS A 286 1.42 -25.44 1.01
CA LYS A 286 0.43 -24.54 0.42
C LYS A 286 -0.41 -25.28 -0.61
N ILE A 287 -1.70 -25.41 -0.33
CA ILE A 287 -2.68 -26.02 -1.23
C ILE A 287 -3.31 -24.92 -2.08
N TYR A 288 -3.35 -25.08 -3.41
CA TYR A 288 -4.00 -24.15 -4.34
C TYR A 288 -5.05 -24.88 -5.17
N PHE A 289 -6.25 -24.30 -5.26
CA PHE A 289 -7.32 -24.80 -6.12
C PHE A 289 -7.56 -23.92 -7.34
N ALA A 290 -8.39 -24.39 -8.28
CA ALA A 290 -8.63 -23.71 -9.56
C ALA A 290 -8.93 -22.21 -9.44
N SER A 291 -9.68 -21.76 -8.43
CA SER A 291 -9.98 -20.33 -8.24
C SER A 291 -8.73 -19.50 -7.95
N GLU A 292 -7.84 -20.00 -7.08
CA GLU A 292 -6.59 -19.30 -6.77
C GLU A 292 -5.59 -19.42 -7.93
N ILE A 293 -5.59 -20.56 -8.62
CA ILE A 293 -4.76 -20.77 -9.82
C ILE A 293 -5.22 -19.84 -10.96
N ALA A 294 -6.52 -19.63 -11.11
CA ALA A 294 -7.08 -18.67 -12.06
C ALA A 294 -6.60 -17.24 -11.78
N GLU A 295 -6.69 -16.81 -10.52
CA GLU A 295 -6.19 -15.50 -10.12
C GLU A 295 -4.67 -15.36 -10.39
N LEU A 296 -3.88 -16.39 -10.07
CA LEU A 296 -2.44 -16.41 -10.37
C LEU A 296 -2.17 -16.36 -11.88
N ALA A 297 -2.94 -17.09 -12.69
CA ALA A 297 -2.80 -17.10 -14.15
C ALA A 297 -3.13 -15.74 -14.77
N VAL A 298 -4.20 -15.08 -14.33
CA VAL A 298 -4.59 -13.75 -14.83
C VAL A 298 -3.53 -12.71 -14.43
N ASN A 299 -3.08 -12.73 -13.16
CA ASN A 299 -2.02 -11.83 -12.68
C ASN A 299 -0.68 -12.04 -13.40
N ALA A 300 -0.37 -13.28 -13.79
CA ALA A 300 0.81 -13.61 -14.59
C ALA A 300 0.67 -13.28 -16.09
N GLY A 301 -0.46 -12.71 -16.52
CA GLY A 301 -0.73 -12.41 -17.93
C GLY A 301 -0.95 -13.65 -18.81
N LEU A 302 -1.25 -14.81 -18.21
CA LEU A 302 -1.39 -16.10 -18.90
C LEU A 302 -2.82 -16.40 -19.38
N PHE A 303 -3.74 -15.46 -19.20
CA PHE A 303 -5.15 -15.59 -19.63
C PHE A 303 -5.27 -16.04 -21.11
N ASN A 304 -4.62 -15.33 -22.03
CA ASN A 304 -4.66 -15.66 -23.46
C ASN A 304 -3.99 -17.02 -23.77
N TRP A 305 -2.99 -17.41 -22.99
CA TRP A 305 -2.35 -18.72 -23.14
C TRP A 305 -3.35 -19.83 -22.80
N VAL A 306 -4.08 -19.71 -21.68
CA VAL A 306 -5.08 -20.70 -21.27
C VAL A 306 -6.17 -20.85 -22.32
N LEU A 307 -6.69 -19.75 -22.86
CA LEU A 307 -7.72 -19.79 -23.90
C LEU A 307 -7.25 -20.51 -25.17
N ARG A 308 -6.02 -20.26 -25.62
CA ARG A 308 -5.46 -20.85 -26.85
C ARG A 308 -5.23 -22.36 -26.75
N ILE A 309 -5.00 -22.88 -25.55
CA ILE A 309 -4.74 -24.31 -25.37
C ILE A 309 -6.05 -25.11 -25.33
N VAL A 310 -7.14 -24.50 -24.86
CA VAL A 310 -8.44 -25.17 -24.72
C VAL A 310 -9.37 -24.93 -25.91
N GLY A 311 -9.35 -23.73 -26.49
CA GLY A 311 -10.15 -23.35 -27.66
C GLY A 311 -9.51 -23.76 -28.96
#